data_AF-A0A935NZP8-F1
#
_entry.id   AF-A0A935NZP8-F1
#
_cell.length_a   1.000
_cell.length_b   1.000
_cell.length_c   1.000
_cell.angle_alpha   90.00
_cell.angle_beta   90.00
_cell.angle_gamma   90.00
#
_symmetry.space_group_name_H-M   'P 1'
#
loop_
_entity.id
_entity.type
_entity.pdbx_description
1 polymer ?
#
loop_
_entity_poly.entity_id
_entity_poly.type
_entity_poly.pdbx_seq_one_letter_code
_entity_poly.pdbx_strand_id
1 'polypeptide(L)' 'MAELLSCSVSLLQKMRLRGDEPPFIRVGPARVAYPLQALREWVAARMQTRPA' A
#
# COMPACT_ATOMS: atom_id res chain seq x y z
N MET A 1 -3.25 -11.10 -3.00
CA MET A 1 -2.68 -9.80 -2.53
C MET A 1 -3.71 -8.68 -2.50
N ALA A 2 -4.54 -8.49 -3.55
CA ALA A 2 -5.60 -7.45 -3.55
C ALA A 2 -6.70 -7.67 -2.49
N GLU A 3 -7.02 -8.93 -2.17
CA GLU A 3 -8.02 -9.29 -1.16
C GLU A 3 -7.55 -8.98 0.28
N LEU A 4 -6.24 -8.99 0.53
CA LEU A 4 -5.65 -8.72 1.85
C LEU A 4 -5.72 -7.24 2.26
N LEU A 5 -5.92 -6.36 1.28
CA LEU A 5 -5.98 -4.92 1.49
C LEU A 5 -7.39 -4.34 1.38
N SER A 6 -8.35 -5.13 0.88
CA SER A 6 -9.68 -4.64 0.49
C SER A 6 -9.60 -3.34 -0.32
N CYS A 7 -8.53 -3.19 -1.12
CA CYS A 7 -8.11 -1.95 -1.75
C CYS A 7 -7.93 -2.24 -3.23
N SER A 8 -8.67 -1.52 -4.08
CA SER A 8 -8.59 -1.72 -5.53
C SER A 8 -7.18 -1.42 -6.05
N VAL A 9 -6.75 -2.15 -7.07
CA VAL A 9 -5.46 -1.91 -7.77
C VAL A 9 -5.33 -0.45 -8.21
N SER A 10 -6.44 0.16 -8.65
CA SER A 10 -6.53 1.56 -9.04
C SER A 10 -6.22 2.54 -7.89
N LEU A 11 -6.58 2.19 -6.64
CA LEU A 11 -6.27 3.00 -5.47
C LEU A 11 -4.77 2.92 -5.15
N LEU A 12 -4.17 1.72 -5.21
CA LEU A 12 -2.71 1.56 -5.06
C LEU A 12 -1.94 2.34 -6.13
N GLN A 13 -2.40 2.32 -7.39
CA GLN A 13 -1.78 3.11 -8.46
C GLN A 13 -1.91 4.62 -8.22
N LYS A 14 -3.05 5.11 -7.74
CA LYS A 14 -3.22 6.53 -7.37
C LYS A 14 -2.35 6.93 -6.18
N MET A 15 -2.19 6.05 -5.20
CA MET A 15 -1.32 6.28 -4.04
C MET A 15 0.15 6.36 -4.44
N ARG A 16 0.56 5.52 -5.40
CA ARG A 16 1.85 5.62 -6.09
C ARG A 16 2.10 6.99 -6.68
N LEU A 17 1.15 7.48 -7.46
CA LEU A 17 1.26 8.79 -8.11
C LEU A 17 1.34 9.94 -7.10
N ARG A 18 0.70 9.79 -5.93
CA ARG A 18 0.75 10.78 -4.85
C ARG A 18 2.02 10.70 -3.99
N GLY A 19 2.87 9.69 -4.14
CA GLY A 19 4.01 9.44 -3.24
C GLY A 19 3.59 8.92 -1.86
N ASP A 20 2.35 8.44 -1.78
CA ASP A 20 1.64 8.05 -0.55
C ASP A 20 1.61 6.52 -0.40
N GLU A 21 2.34 5.79 -1.23
CA GLU A 21 2.25 4.33 -1.34
C GLU A 21 2.85 3.58 -0.14
N PRO A 22 2.35 2.38 0.16
CA PRO A 22 2.98 1.50 1.14
C PRO A 22 4.35 1.02 0.63
N PRO A 23 5.29 0.72 1.55
CA PRO A 23 6.58 0.16 1.17
C PRO A 23 6.40 -1.12 0.35
N PHE A 24 7.02 -1.17 -0.81
CA PHE A 24 6.94 -2.31 -1.72
C PHE A 24 8.33 -2.77 -2.12
N ILE A 25 8.42 -4.06 -2.45
CA ILE A 25 9.60 -4.69 -2.99
C ILE A 25 9.33 -5.01 -4.45
N ARG A 26 10.20 -4.55 -5.36
CA ARG A 26 10.16 -5.00 -6.76
C ARG A 26 10.69 -6.43 -6.83
N VAL A 27 9.80 -7.36 -7.12
CA VAL A 27 10.12 -8.78 -7.34
C VAL A 27 10.37 -9.07 -8.82
N GLY A 28 10.02 -8.15 -9.72
CA GLY A 28 10.26 -8.26 -11.14
C GLY A 28 9.92 -6.97 -11.91
N PRO A 29 10.03 -7.00 -13.24
CA PRO A 29 9.82 -5.82 -14.09
C PRO A 29 8.42 -5.23 -13.99
N ALA A 30 7.39 -6.08 -13.83
CA ALA A 30 5.99 -5.66 -13.64
C ALA A 30 5.37 -6.20 -12.33
N ARG A 31 6.18 -6.81 -11.45
CA ARG A 31 5.69 -7.46 -10.24
C ARG A 31 6.25 -6.78 -9.00
N VAL A 32 5.35 -6.39 -8.11
CA VAL A 32 5.67 -5.77 -6.84
C VAL A 32 4.98 -6.55 -5.72
N ALA A 33 5.75 -6.86 -4.69
CA ALA A 33 5.28 -7.47 -3.48
C ALA A 33 5.21 -6.42 -2.38
N TYR A 34 4.17 -6.52 -1.56
CA TYR A 34 4.05 -5.73 -0.35
C TYR A 34 4.34 -6.66 0.83
N PRO A 35 5.43 -6.42 1.59
CA PRO A 35 5.65 -7.13 2.84
C PRO A 35 4.47 -6.89 3.76
N LEU A 36 3.85 -7.96 4.28
CA LEU A 36 2.65 -7.86 5.09
C LEU A 36 2.84 -6.95 6.32
N GLN A 37 4.02 -6.99 6.94
CA GLN A 37 4.36 -6.17 8.09
C GLN A 37 4.40 -4.69 7.75
N ALA A 38 5.19 -4.31 6.73
CA ALA A 38 5.30 -2.93 6.27
C ALA A 38 3.96 -2.35 5.83
N LEU A 39 3.13 -3.19 5.22
CA LEU A 39 1.78 -2.83 4.82
C LEU A 39 0.86 -2.57 6.03
N ARG A 40 0.94 -3.42 7.06
CA ARG A 40 0.21 -3.23 8.33
C ARG A 40 0.63 -1.94 9.03
N GLU A 41 1.92 -1.68 9.11
CA GLU A 41 2.46 -0.47 9.74
C GLU A 41 1.99 0.78 9.01
N TRP A 42 2.01 0.76 7.68
CA TRP A 42 1.53 1.87 6.87
C TRP A 42 0.02 2.10 7.00
N VAL A 43 -0.80 1.04 7.06
CA VAL A 43 -2.25 1.18 7.33
C VAL A 43 -2.49 1.74 8.73
N ALA A 44 -1.77 1.24 9.74
CA ALA A 44 -1.89 1.71 11.12
C ALA A 44 -1.53 3.20 11.24
N ALA A 45 -0.44 3.64 10.60
CA ALA A 45 -0.06 5.04 10.54
C ALA A 45 -1.17 5.91 9.91
N ARG A 46 -1.81 5.46 8.82
CA ARG A 46 -2.90 6.22 8.17
C ARG A 46 -4.18 6.27 8.99
N MET A 47 -4.55 5.17 9.66
CA MET A 47 -5.72 5.16 10.54
C MET A 47 -5.53 6.13 11.71
N GLN A 48 -4.29 6.31 12.16
CA GLN A 48 -3.95 7.25 13.23
C GLN A 48 -3.93 8.71 12.74
N THR A 49 -3.52 8.96 11.50
CA THR A 49 -3.44 10.33 10.93
C THR A 49 -4.75 10.83 10.32
N ARG A 50 -5.88 10.11 10.45
CA ARG A 50 -7.19 10.67 10.07
C ARG A 50 -7.56 11.74 11.10
N PRO A 51 -7.48 13.06 10.78
CA PRO A 51 -8.12 14.04 11.65
C PRO A 51 -9.62 13.81 11.52
N ALA A 52 -10.31 13.85 12.66
CA ALA A 52 -11.77 13.77 12.74
C ALA A 52 -12.44 14.89 11.93
#